data_AF-A0A2V9PXA5-F1
#
_entry.id   AF-A0A2V9PXA5-F1
#
_cell.length_a   1.000
_cell.length_b   1.000
_cell.length_c   1.000
_cell.angle_alpha   90.00
_cell.angle_beta   90.00
_cell.angle_gamma   90.00
#
_symmetry.space_group_name_H-M   'P 1'
#
loop_
_entity.id
_entity.type
_entity.pdbx_description
1 polymer ?
#
loop_
_entity_poly.entity_id
_entity_poly.type
_entity_poly.pdbx_seq_one_letter_code
_entity_poly.pdbx_strand_id
1 'polypeptide(L)'
;MVKKVAFASLFTLAIALLCAAVNAQQYPIMDRIADKVIQKYQTSTCEQLWQERAQKGKAPKPQMEQEALQMLKSDPQMRAAFINKVAAPIANKMFECGMIP
;
A
#
# COMPACT_ATOMS: atom_id res chain seq x y z
N MET A 1 25.38 -30.26 28.32
CA MET A 1 24.06 -29.60 28.32
C MET A 1 24.05 -28.27 27.56
N VAL A 2 25.12 -27.48 27.62
CA VAL A 2 25.25 -26.15 26.95
C VAL A 2 25.00 -26.18 25.43
N LYS A 3 25.50 -27.19 24.70
CA LYS A 3 25.29 -27.34 23.24
C LYS A 3 23.83 -27.50 22.82
N LYS A 4 22.98 -28.13 23.64
CA LYS A 4 21.54 -28.33 23.35
C LYS A 4 20.73 -27.04 23.54
N VAL A 5 21.12 -26.22 24.52
CA VAL A 5 20.48 -24.93 24.83
C VAL A 5 20.83 -23.87 23.79
N ALA A 6 22.08 -23.86 23.30
CA ALA A 6 22.51 -23.00 22.21
C ALA A 6 21.76 -23.31 20.90
N PHE A 7 21.58 -24.60 20.57
CA PHE A 7 20.87 -25.02 19.37
C PHE A 7 19.36 -24.71 19.42
N ALA A 8 18.74 -24.84 20.59
CA ALA A 8 17.33 -24.47 20.81
C ALA A 8 17.10 -22.94 20.71
N SER A 9 18.07 -22.12 21.14
CA SER A 9 17.99 -20.65 21.05
C SER A 9 18.17 -20.13 19.61
N LEU A 10 19.01 -20.79 18.82
CA LEU A 10 19.17 -20.48 17.38
C LEU A 10 17.92 -20.82 16.56
N PHE A 11 17.25 -21.93 16.89
CA PHE A 11 16.00 -22.32 16.23
C PHE A 11 14.83 -21.37 16.52
N THR A 12 14.73 -20.86 17.75
CA THR A 12 13.68 -19.90 18.13
C THR A 12 13.89 -18.54 17.46
N LEU A 13 15.13 -18.08 17.33
CA LEU A 13 15.45 -16.84 16.62
C LEU A 13 15.15 -16.94 15.11
N ALA A 14 15.45 -18.09 14.49
CA ALA A 14 15.18 -18.32 13.07
C ALA A 14 13.66 -18.32 12.75
N ILE A 15 12.83 -18.89 13.62
CA ILE A 15 11.37 -18.89 13.45
C ILE A 15 10.80 -17.47 13.59
N ALA A 16 11.32 -16.66 14.52
CA ALA A 16 10.91 -15.26 14.67
C ALA A 16 11.23 -14.41 13.42
N LEU A 17 12.37 -14.65 12.76
CA LEU A 17 12.73 -13.98 11.50
C LEU A 17 11.86 -14.43 10.31
N LEU A 18 11.45 -15.70 10.26
CA LEU A 18 10.60 -16.22 9.19
C LEU A 18 9.18 -15.64 9.23
N CYS A 19 8.62 -15.36 10.41
CA CYS A 19 7.32 -14.69 10.54
C CYS A 19 7.33 -13.25 10.00
N ALA A 20 8.48 -12.58 9.95
CA ALA A 20 8.60 -11.24 9.38
C ALA A 20 8.57 -11.22 7.83
N ALA A 21 8.88 -12.34 7.18
CA ALA A 21 9.05 -12.43 5.73
C ALA A 21 7.79 -12.86 4.95
N VAL A 22 6.71 -13.30 5.62
CA VAL A 22 5.46 -13.83 5.00
C VAL A 22 4.53 -12.72 4.48
N ASN A 23 5.06 -11.62 3.94
CA ASN A 23 4.26 -10.54 3.36
C ASN A 23 4.49 -10.34 1.85
N ALA A 24 5.39 -11.12 1.24
CA ALA A 24 5.65 -11.04 -0.19
C ALA A 24 4.52 -11.72 -0.99
N GLN A 25 3.63 -10.93 -1.58
CA GLN A 25 2.64 -11.30 -2.60
C GLN A 25 1.40 -12.09 -2.14
N GLN A 26 0.62 -11.55 -1.20
CA GLN A 26 -0.74 -12.04 -0.95
C GLN A 26 -1.76 -11.53 -2.01
N TYR A 27 -1.50 -10.42 -2.72
CA TYR A 27 -2.53 -9.74 -3.54
C TYR A 27 -2.02 -9.23 -4.91
N PRO A 28 -1.71 -10.11 -5.88
CA PRO A 28 -1.07 -9.73 -7.15
C PRO A 28 -1.93 -8.79 -8.04
N ILE A 29 -3.25 -8.89 -7.98
CA ILE A 29 -4.14 -7.99 -8.74
C ILE A 29 -4.18 -6.60 -8.10
N MET A 30 -4.30 -6.53 -6.78
CA MET A 30 -4.23 -5.28 -6.02
C MET A 30 -2.90 -4.58 -6.27
N ASP A 31 -1.79 -5.33 -6.30
CA ASP A 31 -0.46 -4.79 -6.55
C ASP A 31 -0.37 -4.05 -7.89
N ARG A 32 -0.90 -4.64 -8.97
CA ARG A 32 -0.94 -3.97 -10.29
C ARG A 32 -1.81 -2.71 -10.28
N ILE A 33 -2.90 -2.70 -9.51
CA ILE A 33 -3.74 -1.51 -9.36
C ILE A 33 -2.97 -0.43 -8.59
N ALA A 34 -2.33 -0.79 -7.48
CA ALA A 34 -1.49 0.11 -6.70
C ALA A 34 -0.39 0.74 -7.57
N ASP A 35 0.31 -0.07 -8.38
CA ASP A 35 1.35 0.42 -9.28
C ASP A 35 0.82 1.42 -10.30
N LYS A 36 -0.37 1.20 -10.87
CA LYS A 36 -1.03 2.17 -11.77
C LYS A 36 -1.38 3.48 -11.06
N VAL A 37 -1.86 3.41 -9.83
CA VAL A 37 -2.19 4.61 -9.04
C VAL A 37 -0.91 5.39 -8.74
N ILE A 38 0.17 4.71 -8.32
CA ILE A 38 1.47 5.31 -8.07
C ILE A 38 1.99 5.99 -9.34
N GLN A 39 1.99 5.26 -10.45
CA GLN A 39 2.43 5.78 -11.75
C GLN A 39 1.66 7.05 -12.12
N LYS A 40 0.32 7.05 -11.95
CA LYS A 40 -0.51 8.24 -12.22
C LYS A 40 -0.02 9.46 -11.45
N TYR A 41 0.22 9.35 -10.15
CA TYR A 41 0.70 10.49 -9.37
C TYR A 41 2.10 10.91 -9.79
N GLN A 42 3.00 9.96 -10.02
CA GLN A 42 4.39 10.25 -10.40
C GLN A 42 4.49 10.95 -11.77
N THR A 43 3.67 10.54 -12.75
CA THR A 43 3.71 11.08 -14.11
C THR A 43 2.84 12.31 -14.34
N SER A 44 1.88 12.60 -13.45
CA SER A 44 1.03 13.80 -13.57
C SER A 44 1.76 15.06 -13.12
N THR A 45 1.41 16.20 -13.74
CA THR A 45 1.87 17.51 -13.26
C THR A 45 1.13 17.91 -11.97
N CYS A 46 1.70 18.83 -11.21
CA CYS A 46 1.08 19.30 -9.97
C CYS A 46 -0.26 20.00 -10.23
N GLU A 47 -0.37 20.76 -11.32
CA GLU A 47 -1.61 21.43 -11.74
C GLU A 47 -2.71 20.42 -12.07
N GLN A 48 -2.37 19.35 -12.79
CA GLN A 48 -3.32 18.27 -13.13
C GLN A 48 -3.84 17.58 -11.86
N LEU A 49 -2.95 17.27 -10.92
CA LEU A 49 -3.32 16.66 -9.65
C LEU A 49 -4.19 17.60 -8.80
N TRP A 50 -3.93 18.91 -8.83
CA TRP A 50 -4.74 19.91 -8.12
C TRP A 50 -6.13 20.04 -8.72
N GLN A 51 -6.22 20.10 -10.05
CA GLN A 51 -7.49 20.11 -10.78
C GLN A 51 -8.31 18.87 -10.48
N GLU A 52 -7.69 17.68 -10.54
CA GLU A 52 -8.37 16.43 -10.20
C GLU A 52 -8.87 16.46 -8.76
N ARG A 53 -8.03 16.88 -7.80
CA ARG A 53 -8.43 17.01 -6.40
C ARG A 53 -9.60 17.98 -6.22
N ALA A 54 -9.61 19.11 -6.92
CA ALA A 54 -10.70 20.08 -6.89
C ALA A 54 -12.00 19.56 -7.52
N GLN A 55 -11.91 18.51 -8.35
CA GLN A 55 -13.05 17.83 -8.96
C GLN A 55 -13.50 16.60 -8.14
N LYS A 56 -12.68 16.07 -7.23
CA LYS A 56 -13.06 14.96 -6.35
C LYS A 56 -14.30 15.34 -5.54
N GLY A 57 -15.30 14.45 -5.57
CA GLY A 57 -16.58 14.63 -4.88
C GLY A 57 -17.64 15.41 -5.66
N LYS A 58 -17.32 15.97 -6.85
CA LYS A 58 -18.30 16.65 -7.71
C LYS A 58 -19.07 15.70 -8.62
N ALA A 59 -18.51 14.54 -8.93
CA ALA A 59 -19.14 13.49 -9.73
C ALA A 59 -19.28 12.20 -8.90
N PRO A 60 -20.32 11.38 -9.17
CA PRO A 60 -20.40 10.04 -8.62
C PRO A 60 -19.13 9.26 -8.95
N LYS A 61 -18.62 8.50 -7.97
CA LYS A 61 -17.48 7.62 -8.21
C LYS A 61 -17.82 6.61 -9.30
N PRO A 62 -16.90 6.32 -10.24
CA PRO A 62 -17.08 5.25 -11.19
C PRO A 62 -17.40 3.92 -10.48
N GLN A 63 -18.23 3.08 -11.10
CA GLN A 63 -18.68 1.81 -10.51
C GLN A 63 -17.50 0.92 -10.09
N MET A 64 -16.46 0.86 -10.92
CA MET A 64 -15.22 0.13 -10.62
C MET A 64 -14.49 0.65 -9.37
N GLU A 65 -14.49 1.97 -9.13
CA GLU A 65 -13.90 2.53 -7.91
C GLU A 65 -14.73 2.15 -6.68
N GLN A 66 -16.06 2.14 -6.81
CA GLN A 66 -16.95 1.72 -5.72
C GLN A 66 -16.74 0.25 -5.35
N GLU A 67 -16.60 -0.64 -6.34
CA GLU A 67 -16.30 -2.06 -6.11
C GLU A 67 -14.94 -2.26 -5.44
N ALA A 68 -13.89 -1.59 -5.94
CA ALA A 68 -12.57 -1.65 -5.32
C ALA A 68 -12.59 -1.15 -3.87
N LEU A 69 -13.35 -0.09 -3.58
CA LEU A 69 -13.53 0.40 -2.21
C LEU A 69 -14.29 -0.61 -1.33
N GLN A 70 -15.29 -1.31 -1.86
CA GLN A 70 -15.98 -2.36 -1.12
C GLN A 70 -15.05 -3.53 -0.82
N MET A 71 -14.25 -3.98 -1.79
CA MET A 71 -13.25 -5.03 -1.57
C MET A 71 -12.25 -4.66 -0.48
N LEU A 72 -11.67 -3.45 -0.55
CA LEU A 72 -10.73 -2.96 0.47
C LEU A 72 -11.42 -2.78 1.84
N LYS A 73 -12.71 -2.47 1.90
CA LYS A 73 -13.43 -2.39 3.19
C LYS A 73 -13.62 -3.78 3.81
N SER A 74 -13.99 -4.76 2.99
CA SER A 74 -14.28 -6.13 3.42
C SER A 74 -13.05 -6.94 3.81
N ASP A 75 -11.86 -6.61 3.29
CA ASP A 75 -10.59 -7.25 3.65
C ASP A 75 -9.61 -6.26 4.31
N PRO A 76 -9.47 -6.26 5.65
CA PRO A 76 -8.54 -5.40 6.37
C PRO A 76 -7.05 -5.62 6.02
N GLN A 77 -6.65 -6.85 5.70
CA GLN A 77 -5.26 -7.15 5.37
C GLN A 77 -4.92 -6.63 3.96
N MET A 78 -5.81 -6.82 3.00
CA MET A 78 -5.67 -6.25 1.65
C MET A 78 -5.64 -4.72 1.70
N ARG A 79 -6.49 -4.11 2.52
CA ARG A 79 -6.48 -2.65 2.74
C ARG A 79 -5.15 -2.15 3.28
N ALA A 80 -4.61 -2.81 4.30
CA ALA A 80 -3.31 -2.45 4.85
C ALA A 80 -2.21 -2.59 3.79
N ALA A 81 -2.20 -3.69 3.03
CA ALA A 81 -1.24 -3.92 1.96
C ALA A 81 -1.31 -2.83 0.87
N PHE A 82 -2.51 -2.50 0.39
CA PHE A 82 -2.72 -1.44 -0.60
C PHE A 82 -2.25 -0.08 -0.07
N ILE A 83 -2.68 0.32 1.13
CA ILE A 83 -2.33 1.61 1.73
C ILE A 83 -0.81 1.71 1.92
N ASN A 84 -0.17 0.69 2.50
CA ASN A 84 1.27 0.70 2.74
C ASN A 84 2.07 0.87 1.44
N LYS A 85 1.57 0.29 0.33
CA LYS A 85 2.21 0.40 -0.97
C LYS A 85 2.06 1.78 -1.60
N VAL A 86 0.86 2.37 -1.55
CA VAL A 86 0.58 3.64 -2.26
C VAL A 86 0.85 4.89 -1.44
N ALA A 87 0.77 4.82 -0.11
CA ALA A 87 0.75 6.00 0.75
C ALA A 87 2.03 6.84 0.63
N ALA A 88 3.20 6.24 0.83
CA ALA A 88 4.47 6.96 0.78
C ALA A 88 4.74 7.64 -0.59
N PRO A 89 4.71 6.94 -1.74
CA PRO A 89 5.02 7.59 -3.02
C PRO A 89 4.00 8.67 -3.40
N ILE A 90 2.71 8.49 -3.08
CA ILE A 90 1.68 9.49 -3.36
C ILE A 90 1.81 10.68 -2.43
N ALA A 91 2.02 10.45 -1.12
CA ALA A 91 2.20 11.53 -0.16
C ALA A 91 3.41 12.38 -0.50
N ASN A 92 4.54 11.77 -0.89
CA ASN A 92 5.72 12.52 -1.33
C ASN A 92 5.41 13.41 -2.53
N LYS A 93 4.73 12.87 -3.57
CA LYS A 93 4.30 13.68 -4.71
C LYS A 93 3.34 14.81 -4.31
N MET A 94 2.41 14.54 -3.41
CA MET A 94 1.47 15.54 -2.90
C MET A 94 2.19 16.63 -2.10
N PHE A 95 3.21 16.28 -1.33
CA PHE A 95 4.05 17.23 -0.59
C PHE A 95 4.84 18.13 -1.54
N GLU A 96 5.52 17.53 -2.53
CA GLU A 96 6.23 18.28 -3.59
C GLU A 96 5.31 19.27 -4.33
N CYS A 97 4.05 18.88 -4.54
CA CYS A 97 3.04 19.73 -5.18
C CYS A 97 2.29 20.68 -4.22
N GLY A 98 2.69 20.78 -2.95
CA GLY A 98 2.08 21.65 -1.94
C GLY A 98 0.65 21.29 -1.55
N MET A 99 0.21 20.04 -1.79
CA MET A 99 -1.13 19.55 -1.47
C MET A 99 -1.31 19.10 -0.03
N ILE A 100 -0.21 18.69 0.62
CA ILE A 100 -0.16 18.37 2.03
C ILE A 100 1.01 19.14 2.65
N PRO A 101 0.85 19.68 3.87
CA PRO A 101 1.91 20.40 4.56
C PRO A 101 3.04 19.48 5.03
#